data_AF-A0AA51QZR3-F1
#
_entry.id   AF-A0AA51QZR3-F1
#
_cell.length_a   1.000
_cell.length_b   1.000
_cell.length_c   1.000
_cell.angle_alpha   90.00
_cell.angle_beta   90.00
_cell.angle_gamma   90.00
#
_symmetry.space_group_name_H-M   'P 1'
#
loop_
_entity.id
_entity.type
_entity.pdbx_description
1 polymer ?
#
loop_
_entity_poly.entity_id
_entity_poly.type
_entity_poly.pdbx_seq_one_letter_code
_entity_poly.pdbx_strand_id
1 'polypeptide(L)'
;MIQTAAGALSPPPKRGNPDSYHTAKASKSSKNYTANNSKMTAKNQQFSFSELQLLMRGKWAGYHGSVGIIQHKIGKQVGCQGCGGEDRFSFQKDYPETGRWFCRQGGDPTGGDGFALLHHIYGWTPQQQLQSVADYLGLSKIDDKEKKALRLTAEKQAKELQAAIAKKDEQARRDSNVLTMLENLIDEIRHRQYLQHQAVRFNGGYIAEPTIDEVTTAQELNAAILEAYAHKRGVDYV
;
A
#
# COMPACT_ATOMS: atom_id res chain seq x y z
N MET A 1 -22.75 -35.53 -53.49
CA MET A 1 -21.48 -34.83 -53.20
C MET A 1 -21.80 -33.53 -52.49
N ILE A 2 -21.72 -33.50 -51.16
CA ILE A 2 -21.73 -32.27 -50.37
C ILE A 2 -20.58 -32.42 -49.39
N GLN A 3 -19.52 -31.65 -49.61
CA GLN A 3 -18.32 -31.63 -48.78
C GLN A 3 -18.62 -30.95 -47.45
N THR A 4 -18.33 -31.65 -46.36
CA THR A 4 -18.23 -31.10 -45.00
C THR A 4 -16.92 -30.33 -44.85
N ALA A 5 -17.02 -29.01 -44.65
CA ALA A 5 -15.87 -28.20 -44.26
C ALA A 5 -15.59 -28.39 -42.75
N ALA A 6 -14.49 -29.08 -42.44
CA ALA A 6 -13.92 -29.12 -41.11
C ALA A 6 -13.31 -27.74 -40.78
N GLY A 7 -13.99 -26.97 -39.94
CA GLY A 7 -13.43 -25.75 -39.35
C GLY A 7 -12.31 -26.11 -38.38
N ALA A 8 -11.07 -25.88 -38.78
CA ALA A 8 -9.90 -25.99 -37.91
C ALA A 8 -9.97 -24.91 -36.83
N LEU A 9 -10.20 -25.32 -35.57
CA LEU A 9 -10.00 -24.47 -34.40
C LEU A 9 -8.51 -24.15 -34.27
N SER A 10 -8.16 -22.87 -34.43
CA SER A 10 -6.81 -22.37 -34.18
C SER A 10 -6.37 -22.66 -32.74
N PRO A 11 -5.08 -22.97 -32.50
CA PRO A 11 -4.56 -23.12 -31.15
C PRO A 11 -4.66 -21.80 -30.38
N PRO A 12 -4.92 -21.84 -29.05
CA PRO A 12 -4.97 -20.62 -28.24
C PRO A 12 -3.60 -19.92 -28.25
N PRO A 13 -3.57 -18.57 -28.23
CA PRO A 13 -2.33 -17.84 -28.12
C PRO A 13 -1.58 -18.24 -26.85
N LYS A 14 -0.26 -18.44 -26.96
CA LYS A 14 0.61 -18.76 -25.83
C LYS A 14 0.38 -17.73 -24.73
N ARG A 15 -0.08 -18.17 -23.56
CA ARG A 15 -0.18 -17.36 -22.34
C ARG A 15 1.20 -16.74 -22.08
N GLY A 16 1.28 -15.42 -22.19
CA GLY A 16 2.45 -14.67 -21.74
C GLY A 16 2.67 -14.93 -20.25
N ASN A 17 3.93 -15.05 -19.86
CA ASN A 17 4.34 -15.31 -18.49
C ASN A 17 3.68 -14.30 -17.51
N PRO A 18 2.90 -14.76 -16.51
CA PRO A 18 2.27 -13.89 -15.51
C PRO A 18 3.28 -13.10 -14.65
N ASP A 19 4.57 -13.47 -14.67
CA ASP A 19 5.63 -12.77 -13.93
C ASP A 19 6.00 -11.38 -14.50
N SER A 20 5.36 -10.94 -15.59
CA SER A 20 5.71 -9.69 -16.27
C SER A 20 5.11 -8.40 -15.66
N TYR A 21 4.27 -8.51 -14.62
CA TYR A 21 3.60 -7.34 -14.02
C TYR A 21 4.20 -6.82 -12.70
N HIS A 22 5.29 -7.42 -12.20
CA HIS A 22 5.94 -6.98 -10.96
C HIS A 22 7.40 -6.59 -11.14
N THR A 23 7.69 -5.58 -11.97
CA THR A 23 8.81 -4.67 -11.70
C THR A 23 8.49 -3.25 -12.18
N ALA A 24 7.45 -2.64 -11.62
CA ALA A 24 7.48 -1.18 -11.49
C ALA A 24 8.72 -0.85 -10.65
N LYS A 25 9.80 -0.44 -11.32
CA LYS A 25 11.03 0.05 -10.69
C LYS A 25 10.60 1.10 -9.69
N ALA A 26 10.62 0.75 -8.41
CA ALA A 26 10.54 1.70 -7.32
C ALA A 26 11.57 2.79 -7.63
N SER A 27 11.06 3.99 -7.90
CA SER A 27 11.87 5.19 -8.05
C SER A 27 12.90 5.19 -6.92
N LYS A 28 14.18 5.24 -7.30
CA LYS A 28 15.34 5.24 -6.40
C LYS A 28 15.36 6.47 -5.45
N SER A 29 14.35 7.33 -5.48
CA SER A 29 14.27 8.54 -4.68
C SER A 29 13.86 8.29 -3.22
N SER A 30 13.10 7.22 -2.91
CA SER A 30 12.68 6.95 -1.52
C SER A 30 13.74 6.26 -0.66
N LYS A 31 14.86 5.79 -1.24
CA LYS A 31 15.93 5.07 -0.52
C LYS A 31 17.03 5.99 0.04
N ASN A 32 17.01 7.29 -0.30
CA ASN A 32 18.09 8.21 0.06
C ASN A 32 17.80 9.03 1.33
N TYR A 33 16.62 8.91 1.95
CA TYR A 33 16.32 9.57 3.22
C TYR A 33 16.68 8.72 4.46
N THR A 34 17.05 7.46 4.29
CA THR A 34 17.42 6.55 5.41
C THR A 34 18.92 6.43 5.67
N ALA A 35 19.77 7.12 4.92
CA ALA A 35 21.22 7.00 5.07
C ALA A 35 21.93 8.34 4.89
N ASN A 36 21.93 9.15 5.95
CA ASN A 36 22.98 10.14 6.23
C ASN A 36 22.91 10.50 7.72
N ASN A 37 23.31 9.55 8.55
CA ASN A 37 23.46 9.75 9.99
C ASN A 37 24.93 9.53 10.35
N SER A 38 25.77 10.50 9.99
CA SER A 38 27.18 10.49 10.35
C SER A 38 27.67 11.91 10.59
N LYS A 39 27.92 12.17 11.87
CA LYS A 39 28.58 13.35 12.49
C LYS A 39 27.69 14.57 12.76
N MET A 40 26.84 14.45 13.79
CA MET A 40 26.53 15.59 14.67
C MET A 40 26.81 15.20 16.12
N THR A 41 28.03 15.47 16.57
CA THR A 41 28.39 15.54 17.99
C THR A 41 28.01 16.91 18.52
N ALA A 42 26.80 17.04 19.07
CA ALA A 42 26.44 17.99 20.13
C ALA A 42 24.98 17.71 20.59
N LYS A 43 24.84 17.08 21.76
CA LYS A 43 23.64 16.94 22.61
C LYS A 43 22.37 16.34 21.96
N ASN A 44 21.96 15.21 22.55
CA ASN A 44 20.74 14.40 22.36
C ASN A 44 19.39 15.13 22.59
N GLN A 45 19.27 16.41 22.25
CA GLN A 45 18.18 17.31 22.64
C GLN A 45 17.19 17.68 21.53
N GLN A 46 17.48 17.35 20.27
CA GLN A 46 16.62 17.67 19.13
C GLN A 46 15.82 16.43 18.71
N PHE A 47 14.54 16.63 18.38
CA PHE A 47 13.67 15.56 17.89
C PHE A 47 14.08 15.18 16.46
N SER A 48 14.07 13.89 16.17
CA SER A 48 14.26 13.32 14.84
C SER A 48 13.03 13.52 13.97
N PHE A 49 13.21 13.35 12.65
CA PHE A 49 12.10 13.40 11.69
C PHE A 49 10.98 12.41 12.05
N SER A 50 11.32 11.17 12.40
CA SER A 50 10.32 10.15 12.73
C SER A 50 9.51 10.50 13.98
N GLU A 51 10.16 11.03 15.02
CA GLU A 51 9.46 11.50 16.22
C GLU A 51 8.52 12.67 15.90
N LEU A 52 8.99 13.66 15.14
CA LEU A 52 8.14 14.79 14.75
C LEU A 52 7.01 14.38 13.82
N GLN A 53 7.23 13.42 12.90
CA GLN A 53 6.18 12.87 12.04
C GLN A 53 5.05 12.26 12.87
N LEU A 54 5.38 11.52 13.93
CA LEU A 54 4.39 10.93 14.83
C LEU A 54 3.64 12.01 15.62
N LEU A 55 4.36 13.00 16.17
CA LEU A 55 3.76 14.11 16.92
C LEU A 55 2.90 15.05 16.05
N MET A 56 3.19 15.12 14.75
CA MET A 56 2.46 15.92 13.77
C MET A 56 1.26 15.21 13.16
N ARG A 57 0.99 13.95 13.50
CA ARG A 57 -0.20 13.26 13.01
C ARG A 57 -1.46 14.02 13.38
N GLY A 58 -2.30 14.28 12.37
CA GLY A 58 -3.53 15.07 12.50
C GLY A 58 -3.31 16.59 12.50
N LYS A 59 -2.05 17.07 12.46
CA LYS A 59 -1.70 18.50 12.58
C LYS A 59 -1.11 19.10 11.31
N TRP A 60 -0.81 18.29 10.29
CA TRP A 60 -0.20 18.75 9.04
C TRP A 60 -1.00 19.83 8.33
N ALA A 61 -2.33 19.72 8.31
CA ALA A 61 -3.18 20.74 7.71
C ALA A 61 -3.08 22.09 8.47
N GLY A 62 -3.11 22.08 9.80
CA GLY A 62 -2.94 23.30 10.59
C GLY A 62 -1.57 23.95 10.37
N TYR A 63 -0.51 23.14 10.43
CA TYR A 63 0.86 23.61 10.24
C TYR A 63 1.11 24.16 8.84
N HIS A 64 0.80 23.41 7.78
CA HIS A 64 0.99 23.87 6.41
C HIS A 64 0.21 25.15 6.12
N GLY A 65 -0.99 25.31 6.68
CA GLY A 65 -1.75 26.55 6.61
C GLY A 65 -1.02 27.73 7.28
N SER A 66 -0.43 27.50 8.46
CA SER A 66 0.31 28.54 9.20
C SER A 66 1.57 29.03 8.50
N VAL A 67 2.22 28.19 7.68
CA VAL A 67 3.39 28.59 6.87
C VAL A 67 3.01 29.13 5.50
N GLY A 68 1.71 29.22 5.18
CA GLY A 68 1.21 29.83 3.95
C GLY A 68 0.99 28.87 2.78
N ILE A 69 1.00 27.56 2.99
CA ILE A 69 0.65 26.59 1.95
C ILE A 69 -0.88 26.59 1.77
N ILE A 70 -1.31 26.94 0.56
CA ILE A 70 -2.74 27.00 0.22
C ILE A 70 -3.29 25.58 0.12
N GLN A 71 -4.27 25.27 0.97
CA GLN A 71 -4.93 23.98 0.98
C GLN A 71 -6.19 23.99 0.14
N HIS A 72 -6.42 22.89 -0.56
CA HIS A 72 -7.64 22.65 -1.32
C HIS A 72 -8.26 21.34 -0.85
N LYS A 73 -9.48 21.06 -1.32
CA LYS A 73 -10.21 19.83 -1.00
C LYS A 73 -9.36 18.60 -1.33
N ILE A 74 -9.21 17.70 -0.37
CA ILE A 74 -8.50 16.42 -0.53
C ILE A 74 -8.94 15.70 -1.81
N GLY A 75 -7.97 15.19 -2.59
CA GLY A 75 -8.21 14.49 -3.85
C GLY A 75 -8.55 15.38 -5.04
N LYS A 76 -8.80 16.68 -4.85
CA LYS A 76 -8.92 17.62 -5.97
C LYS A 76 -7.53 17.88 -6.57
N GLN A 77 -7.47 17.93 -7.89
CA GLN A 77 -6.28 18.29 -8.62
C GLN A 77 -6.24 19.80 -8.85
N VAL A 78 -5.12 20.43 -8.55
CA VAL A 78 -4.92 21.88 -8.69
C VAL A 78 -3.49 22.19 -9.14
N GLY A 79 -3.24 23.47 -9.38
CA GLY A 79 -1.91 23.97 -9.68
C GLY A 79 -0.93 23.78 -8.53
N CYS A 80 0.29 23.34 -8.85
CA CYS A 80 1.32 23.12 -7.84
C CYS A 80 1.95 24.45 -7.42
N GLN A 81 1.99 24.71 -6.12
CA GLN A 81 2.63 25.90 -5.55
C GLN A 81 4.17 25.89 -5.68
N GLY A 82 4.79 24.70 -5.77
CA GLY A 82 6.24 24.59 -5.93
C GLY A 82 6.72 24.70 -7.37
N CYS A 83 6.05 24.02 -8.31
CA CYS A 83 6.50 23.94 -9.70
C CYS A 83 5.68 24.77 -10.71
N GLY A 84 4.60 25.45 -10.28
CA GLY A 84 3.82 26.36 -11.13
C GLY A 84 2.91 25.71 -12.20
N GLY A 85 2.50 24.45 -12.03
CA GLY A 85 1.54 23.78 -12.92
C GLY A 85 0.07 24.19 -12.67
N GLU A 86 -0.87 23.67 -13.45
CA GLU A 86 -2.30 24.07 -13.41
C GLU A 86 -3.25 23.05 -12.75
N ASP A 87 -2.95 21.74 -12.84
CA ASP A 87 -3.92 20.67 -12.52
C ASP A 87 -3.27 19.35 -12.04
N ARG A 88 -2.01 19.39 -11.58
CA ARG A 88 -1.19 18.17 -11.38
C ARG A 88 -0.75 17.91 -9.95
N PHE A 89 -1.15 18.78 -9.02
CA PHE A 89 -0.90 18.64 -7.60
C PHE A 89 -2.17 18.18 -6.86
N SER A 90 -2.04 17.26 -5.91
CA SER A 90 -3.15 16.80 -5.09
C SER A 90 -2.71 16.39 -3.69
N PHE A 91 -3.50 16.79 -2.69
CA PHE A 91 -3.39 16.23 -1.34
C PHE A 91 -4.05 14.85 -1.27
N GLN A 92 -3.35 13.88 -0.65
CA GLN A 92 -3.84 12.50 -0.52
C GLN A 92 -4.87 12.37 0.61
N LYS A 93 -5.61 11.25 0.61
CA LYS A 93 -6.73 11.00 1.55
C LYS A 93 -6.33 11.13 3.02
N ASP A 94 -5.11 10.76 3.35
CA ASP A 94 -4.50 10.78 4.67
C ASP A 94 -3.64 12.03 4.92
N TYR A 95 -3.72 13.06 4.06
CA TYR A 95 -2.95 14.29 4.22
C TYR A 95 -3.03 14.91 5.63
N PRO A 96 -4.19 14.96 6.33
CA PRO A 96 -4.21 15.46 7.70
C PRO A 96 -3.31 14.67 8.66
N GLU A 97 -3.19 13.36 8.42
CA GLU A 97 -2.43 12.42 9.24
C GLU A 97 -0.94 12.41 8.91
N THR A 98 -0.58 12.45 7.62
CA THR A 98 0.78 12.17 7.15
C THR A 98 1.42 13.36 6.42
N GLY A 99 0.63 14.36 6.07
CA GLY A 99 1.03 15.44 5.17
C GLY A 99 1.21 14.97 3.73
N ARG A 100 0.71 13.78 3.37
CA ARG A 100 1.00 13.15 2.08
C ARG A 100 0.38 13.88 0.89
N TRP A 101 1.19 14.09 -0.14
CA TRP A 101 0.84 14.82 -1.36
C TRP A 101 1.49 14.18 -2.59
N PHE A 102 1.02 14.58 -3.76
CA PHE A 102 1.55 14.11 -5.05
C PHE A 102 1.52 15.22 -6.09
N CYS A 103 2.61 15.38 -6.85
CA CYS A 103 2.75 16.26 -8.00
C CYS A 103 3.23 15.48 -9.23
N ARG A 104 2.54 15.68 -10.36
CA ARG A 104 2.81 14.94 -11.61
C ARG A 104 3.68 15.69 -12.62
N GLN A 105 4.16 16.90 -12.32
CA GLN A 105 4.85 17.76 -13.29
C GLN A 105 6.32 18.02 -12.97
N GLY A 106 7.17 18.12 -14.02
CA GLY A 106 8.61 18.40 -13.91
C GLY A 106 9.55 17.34 -14.51
N GLY A 107 9.06 16.46 -15.39
CA GLY A 107 9.84 15.35 -15.95
C GLY A 107 9.64 14.06 -15.16
N ASP A 108 9.85 14.10 -13.84
CA ASP A 108 9.63 12.96 -12.94
C ASP A 108 8.49 13.25 -11.94
N PRO A 109 7.53 12.32 -11.75
CA PRO A 109 6.52 12.43 -10.70
C PRO A 109 7.18 12.53 -9.32
N THR A 110 6.73 13.49 -8.51
CA THR A 110 7.22 13.75 -7.16
C THR A 110 6.09 13.66 -6.15
N GLY A 111 6.43 13.34 -4.92
CA GLY A 111 5.48 13.24 -3.82
C GLY A 111 6.21 12.83 -2.56
N GLY A 112 5.51 12.93 -1.43
CA GLY A 112 6.10 12.61 -0.14
C GLY A 112 5.17 12.97 1.00
N ASP A 113 5.74 13.04 2.19
CA ASP A 113 5.08 13.47 3.42
C ASP A 113 5.06 15.00 3.56
N GLY A 114 4.62 15.48 4.74
CA GLY A 114 4.58 16.91 5.02
C GLY A 114 5.94 17.61 5.04
N PHE A 115 7.02 16.92 5.42
CA PHE A 115 8.37 17.49 5.35
C PHE A 115 8.85 17.62 3.90
N ALA A 116 8.61 16.59 3.09
CA ALA A 116 8.91 16.63 1.66
C ALA A 116 8.12 17.74 0.94
N LEU A 117 6.93 18.11 1.43
CA LEU A 117 6.16 19.22 0.87
C LEU A 117 6.85 20.57 1.09
N LEU A 118 7.40 20.80 2.28
CA LEU A 118 8.16 22.02 2.60
C LEU A 118 9.39 22.15 1.70
N HIS A 119 10.11 21.05 1.47
CA HIS A 119 11.20 21.03 0.51
C HIS A 119 10.71 21.37 -0.91
N HIS A 120 9.62 20.75 -1.34
CA HIS A 120 9.11 20.92 -2.69
C HIS A 120 8.63 22.36 -2.99
N ILE A 121 7.95 23.00 -2.03
CA ILE A 121 7.40 24.35 -2.22
C ILE A 121 8.44 25.43 -1.95
N TYR A 122 9.20 25.31 -0.86
CA TYR A 122 10.08 26.38 -0.39
C TYR A 122 11.57 26.11 -0.59
N GLY A 123 11.96 24.91 -1.02
CA GLY A 123 13.37 24.51 -1.12
C GLY A 123 14.05 24.37 0.24
N TRP A 124 13.29 24.24 1.33
CA TRP A 124 13.87 24.21 2.69
C TRP A 124 14.82 23.03 2.89
N THR A 125 15.89 23.30 3.64
CA THR A 125 16.84 22.27 4.09
C THR A 125 16.21 21.43 5.21
N PRO A 126 16.72 20.21 5.46
CA PRO A 126 16.23 19.37 6.56
C PRO A 126 16.26 20.06 7.92
N GLN A 127 17.27 20.89 8.20
CA GLN A 127 17.37 21.62 9.46
C GLN A 127 16.28 22.69 9.60
N GLN A 128 15.98 23.43 8.53
CA GLN A 128 14.91 24.43 8.52
C GLN A 128 13.55 23.78 8.75
N GLN A 129 13.32 22.63 8.12
CA GLN A 129 12.12 21.82 8.27
C GLN A 129 11.92 21.35 9.72
N LEU A 130 12.94 20.73 10.32
CA LEU A 130 12.89 20.26 11.70
C LEU A 130 12.64 21.41 12.67
N GLN A 131 13.35 22.53 12.49
CA GLN A 131 13.22 23.69 13.35
C GLN A 131 11.82 24.29 13.28
N SER A 132 11.29 24.52 12.07
CA SER A 132 9.97 25.12 11.88
C SER A 132 8.84 24.26 12.45
N VAL A 133 8.91 22.93 12.26
CA VAL A 133 7.92 22.01 12.83
C VAL A 133 8.06 21.91 14.35
N ALA A 134 9.28 21.89 14.88
CA ALA A 134 9.51 21.90 16.33
C ALA A 134 8.97 23.19 16.97
N ASP A 135 9.16 24.34 16.32
CA ASP A 135 8.62 25.64 16.76
C ASP A 135 7.09 25.64 16.75
N TYR A 136 6.45 25.11 15.70
CA TYR A 136 5.00 24.97 15.63
C TYR A 136 4.43 24.09 16.75
N LEU A 137 5.16 23.04 17.11
CA LEU A 137 4.80 22.17 18.23
C LEU A 137 5.21 22.74 19.61
N GLY A 138 5.84 23.91 19.66
CA GLY A 138 6.29 24.55 20.91
C GLY A 138 7.48 23.87 21.58
N LEU A 139 8.24 23.04 20.87
CA LEU A 139 9.28 22.14 21.43
C LEU A 139 10.61 22.84 21.72
N SER A 140 10.75 24.11 21.33
CA SER A 140 12.01 24.86 21.44
C SER A 140 12.34 25.31 22.87
N LYS A 141 11.37 25.29 23.79
CA LYS A 141 11.54 25.75 25.18
C LYS A 141 11.07 24.76 26.26
N ILE A 142 10.74 23.53 25.88
CA ILE A 142 10.26 22.52 26.82
C ILE A 142 11.38 21.90 27.64
N ASP A 143 11.06 21.50 28.87
CA ASP A 143 12.03 20.89 29.78
C ASP A 143 12.35 19.43 29.38
N ASP A 144 13.41 18.84 29.98
CA ASP A 144 13.83 17.49 29.62
C ASP A 144 12.81 16.41 30.04
N LYS A 145 11.94 16.68 31.03
CA LYS A 145 10.90 15.76 31.48
C LYS A 145 9.75 15.70 30.46
N GLU A 146 9.31 16.85 29.97
CA GLU A 146 8.32 17.00 28.90
C GLU A 146 8.83 16.37 27.60
N LYS A 147 10.10 16.59 27.23
CA LYS A 147 10.72 15.91 26.07
C LYS A 147 10.63 14.39 26.20
N LYS A 148 10.98 13.84 27.37
CA LYS A 148 10.91 12.40 27.61
C LYS A 148 9.46 11.88 27.52
N ALA A 149 8.49 12.63 28.03
CA ALA A 149 7.07 12.26 27.94
C ALA A 149 6.58 12.24 26.47
N LEU A 150 7.00 13.21 25.66
CA LEU A 150 6.67 13.26 24.24
C LEU A 150 7.32 12.11 23.46
N ARG A 151 8.58 11.77 23.74
CA ARG A 151 9.24 10.59 23.15
C ARG A 151 8.50 9.30 23.48
N LEU A 152 8.12 9.10 24.74
CA LEU A 152 7.33 7.94 25.14
C LEU A 152 5.97 7.89 24.42
N THR A 153 5.34 9.05 24.22
CA THR A 153 4.08 9.14 23.47
C THR A 153 4.28 8.77 22.00
N ALA A 154 5.33 9.29 21.36
CA ALA A 154 5.68 8.94 19.98
C ALA A 154 6.00 7.44 19.85
N GLU A 155 6.77 6.86 20.77
CA GLU A 155 7.05 5.42 20.80
C GLU A 155 5.78 4.58 20.94
N LYS A 156 4.85 4.98 21.81
CA LYS A 156 3.55 4.32 21.95
C LYS A 156 2.76 4.36 20.64
N GLN A 157 2.67 5.54 20.02
CA GLN A 157 2.01 5.71 18.72
C GLN A 157 2.68 4.87 17.62
N ALA A 158 4.02 4.77 17.62
CA ALA A 158 4.75 3.95 16.68
C ALA A 158 4.40 2.46 16.82
N LYS A 159 4.35 1.96 18.07
CA LYS A 159 3.95 0.57 18.35
C LYS A 159 2.52 0.29 17.94
N GLU A 160 1.59 1.19 18.25
CA GLU A 160 0.18 1.07 17.86
C GLU A 160 0.03 1.05 16.33
N LEU A 161 0.76 1.92 15.63
CA LEU A 161 0.75 1.96 14.17
C LEU A 161 1.34 0.67 13.57
N GLN A 162 2.46 0.19 14.09
CA GLN A 162 3.07 -1.07 13.65
C GLN A 162 2.12 -2.26 13.87
N ALA A 163 1.45 -2.33 15.02
CA ALA A 163 0.45 -3.36 15.29
C ALA A 163 -0.74 -3.26 14.33
N ALA A 164 -1.21 -2.05 14.02
CA ALA A 164 -2.30 -1.85 13.06
C ALA A 164 -1.91 -2.21 11.62
N ILE A 165 -0.69 -1.90 11.21
CA ILE A 165 -0.13 -2.31 9.90
C ILE A 165 -0.03 -3.83 9.85
N ALA A 166 0.60 -4.46 10.84
CA ALA A 166 0.73 -5.91 10.91
C ALA A 166 -0.63 -6.62 10.86
N LYS A 167 -1.65 -6.08 11.55
CA LYS A 167 -3.02 -6.62 11.49
C LYS A 167 -3.63 -6.50 10.08
N LYS A 168 -3.40 -5.39 9.38
CA LYS A 168 -3.88 -5.19 8.01
C LYS A 168 -3.14 -6.07 7.01
N ASP A 169 -1.83 -6.22 7.15
CA ASP A 169 -1.00 -7.06 6.30
C ASP A 169 -1.39 -8.53 6.46
N GLU A 170 -1.62 -8.97 7.70
CA GLU A 170 -2.11 -10.31 7.98
C GLU A 170 -3.51 -10.53 7.39
N GLN A 171 -4.41 -9.55 7.48
CA GLN A 171 -5.70 -9.64 6.81
C GLN A 171 -5.56 -9.74 5.28
N ALA A 172 -4.70 -8.92 4.68
CA ALA A 172 -4.45 -8.96 3.23
C ALA A 172 -3.85 -10.30 2.79
N ARG A 173 -2.95 -10.89 3.59
CA ARG A 173 -2.40 -12.23 3.36
C ARG A 173 -3.50 -13.29 3.34
N ARG A 174 -4.42 -13.25 4.30
CA ARG A 174 -5.56 -14.18 4.35
C ARG A 174 -6.51 -13.99 3.16
N ASP A 175 -6.84 -12.74 2.83
CA ASP A 175 -7.69 -12.44 1.68
C ASP A 175 -7.04 -12.95 0.36
N SER A 176 -5.72 -12.79 0.21
CA SER A 176 -4.96 -13.35 -0.91
C SER A 176 -5.00 -14.88 -0.95
N ASN A 177 -4.87 -15.54 0.21
CA ASN A 177 -4.95 -17.00 0.28
C ASN A 177 -6.31 -17.53 -0.19
N VAL A 178 -7.40 -16.90 0.23
CA VAL A 178 -8.76 -17.25 -0.22
C VAL A 178 -8.90 -17.08 -1.74
N LEU A 179 -8.36 -16.00 -2.30
CA LEU A 179 -8.39 -15.79 -3.76
C LEU A 179 -7.63 -16.87 -4.52
N THR A 180 -6.43 -17.25 -4.04
CA THR A 180 -5.65 -18.34 -4.65
C THR A 180 -6.40 -19.68 -4.57
N MET A 181 -7.05 -19.98 -3.45
CA MET A 181 -7.84 -21.22 -3.32
C MET A 181 -9.07 -21.24 -4.24
N LEU A 182 -9.71 -20.09 -4.46
CA LEU A 182 -10.78 -19.96 -5.44
C LEU A 182 -10.29 -20.21 -6.87
N GLU A 183 -9.13 -19.67 -7.23
CA GLU A 183 -8.52 -19.88 -8.55
C GLU A 183 -8.18 -21.35 -8.78
N ASN A 184 -7.56 -22.01 -7.80
CA ASN A 184 -7.26 -23.44 -7.87
C ASN A 184 -8.53 -24.28 -8.07
N LEU A 185 -9.59 -24.01 -7.30
CA LEU A 185 -10.85 -24.75 -7.43
C LEU A 185 -11.48 -24.57 -8.81
N ILE A 186 -11.44 -23.35 -9.36
CA ILE A 186 -11.93 -23.08 -10.71
C ILE A 186 -11.14 -23.88 -11.75
N ASP A 187 -9.82 -23.97 -11.60
CA ASP A 187 -8.97 -24.73 -12.53
C ASP A 187 -9.22 -26.24 -12.44
N GLU A 188 -9.46 -26.78 -11.24
CA GLU A 188 -9.87 -28.18 -11.06
C GLU A 188 -11.24 -28.49 -11.67
N ILE A 189 -12.23 -27.61 -11.47
CA ILE A 189 -13.55 -27.75 -12.12
C ILE A 189 -13.42 -27.73 -13.64
N ARG A 190 -12.61 -26.82 -14.19
CA ARG A 190 -12.32 -26.75 -15.63
C ARG A 190 -11.63 -28.02 -16.12
N HIS A 191 -10.69 -28.57 -15.34
CA HIS A 191 -10.01 -29.81 -15.66
C HIS A 191 -10.99 -30.97 -15.75
N ARG A 192 -11.90 -31.11 -14.77
CA ARG A 192 -12.96 -32.13 -14.83
C ARG A 192 -13.88 -31.94 -16.04
N GLN A 193 -14.32 -30.72 -16.33
CA GLN A 193 -15.15 -30.44 -17.51
C GLN A 193 -14.45 -30.87 -18.80
N TYR A 194 -13.14 -30.63 -18.91
CA TYR A 194 -12.34 -31.11 -20.03
C TYR A 194 -12.35 -32.65 -20.12
N LEU A 195 -12.15 -33.36 -19.00
CA LEU A 195 -12.24 -34.82 -18.96
C LEU A 195 -13.63 -35.33 -19.37
N GLN A 196 -14.70 -34.68 -18.91
CA GLN A 196 -16.08 -34.99 -19.32
C GLN A 196 -16.26 -34.84 -20.83
N HIS A 197 -15.82 -33.72 -21.42
CA HIS A 197 -15.90 -33.50 -22.87
C HIS A 197 -15.15 -34.56 -23.67
N GLN A 198 -13.96 -34.96 -23.20
CA GLN A 198 -13.22 -36.06 -23.84
C GLN A 198 -13.95 -37.39 -23.72
N ALA A 199 -14.46 -37.72 -22.54
CA ALA A 199 -15.16 -38.98 -22.29
C ALA A 199 -16.46 -39.10 -23.12
N VAL A 200 -17.21 -38.01 -23.28
CA VAL A 200 -18.38 -37.97 -24.17
C VAL A 200 -17.98 -38.19 -25.63
N ARG A 201 -16.85 -37.60 -26.07
CA ARG A 201 -16.37 -37.69 -27.46
C ARG A 201 -15.88 -39.09 -27.84
N PHE A 202 -15.30 -39.84 -26.90
CA PHE A 202 -14.63 -41.11 -27.20
C PHE A 202 -15.29 -42.36 -26.57
N ASN A 203 -16.03 -42.21 -25.46
CA ASN A 203 -16.50 -43.33 -24.63
C ASN A 203 -18.02 -43.37 -24.38
N GLY A 204 -18.83 -42.63 -25.15
CA GLY A 204 -20.29 -42.86 -25.17
C GLY A 204 -21.07 -42.33 -23.96
N GLY A 205 -20.61 -41.24 -23.32
CA GLY A 205 -21.44 -40.50 -22.34
C GLY A 205 -21.16 -40.79 -20.86
N TYR A 206 -19.90 -41.01 -20.49
CA TYR A 206 -19.50 -41.11 -19.08
C TYR A 206 -19.52 -39.73 -18.40
N ILE A 207 -20.15 -39.65 -17.22
CA ILE A 207 -20.10 -38.48 -16.34
C ILE A 207 -18.82 -38.57 -15.51
N ALA A 208 -17.85 -37.69 -15.72
CA ALA A 208 -16.68 -37.64 -14.86
C ALA A 208 -17.07 -37.06 -13.49
N GLU A 209 -16.86 -37.85 -12.45
CA GLU A 209 -17.00 -37.45 -11.06
C GLU A 209 -15.94 -36.39 -10.68
N PRO A 210 -16.18 -35.55 -9.64
CA PRO A 210 -15.17 -34.69 -9.05
C PRO A 210 -13.86 -35.42 -8.80
N THR A 211 -12.74 -34.83 -9.20
CA THR A 211 -11.42 -35.40 -8.92
C THR A 211 -11.12 -35.29 -7.42
N ILE A 212 -10.20 -36.12 -6.92
CA ILE A 212 -9.72 -36.01 -5.53
C ILE A 212 -9.13 -34.62 -5.30
N ASP A 213 -8.42 -34.08 -6.29
CA ASP A 213 -7.83 -32.74 -6.24
C ASP A 213 -8.92 -31.66 -6.13
N GLU A 214 -10.00 -31.72 -6.93
CA GLU A 214 -11.14 -30.81 -6.82
C GLU A 214 -11.79 -30.85 -5.43
N VAL A 215 -12.01 -32.04 -4.88
CA VAL A 215 -12.60 -32.20 -3.54
C VAL A 215 -11.65 -31.66 -2.47
N THR A 216 -10.36 -31.92 -2.58
CA THR A 216 -9.33 -31.45 -1.65
C THR A 216 -9.24 -29.93 -1.68
N THR A 217 -9.12 -29.33 -2.85
CA THR A 217 -9.10 -27.87 -3.01
C THR A 217 -10.39 -27.21 -2.51
N ALA A 218 -11.55 -27.85 -2.71
CA ALA A 218 -12.82 -27.36 -2.15
C ALA A 218 -12.83 -27.40 -0.61
N GLN A 219 -12.27 -28.44 0.01
CA GLN A 219 -12.15 -28.54 1.47
C GLN A 219 -11.17 -27.48 2.01
N GLU A 220 -10.03 -27.31 1.37
CA GLU A 220 -9.03 -26.29 1.74
C GLU A 220 -9.59 -24.87 1.60
N LEU A 221 -10.35 -24.60 0.53
CA LEU A 221 -11.05 -23.33 0.35
C LEU A 221 -12.04 -23.08 1.49
N ASN A 222 -12.85 -24.08 1.86
CA ASN A 222 -13.81 -23.95 2.95
C ASN A 222 -13.10 -23.63 4.27
N ALA A 223 -11.99 -24.32 4.58
CA ALA A 223 -11.18 -24.02 5.77
C ALA A 223 -10.64 -22.58 5.74
N ALA A 224 -10.05 -22.15 4.63
CA ALA A 224 -9.52 -20.79 4.48
C ALA A 224 -10.59 -19.69 4.62
N ILE A 225 -11.80 -19.93 4.09
CA ILE A 225 -12.94 -19.02 4.25
C ILE A 225 -13.34 -18.94 5.73
N LEU A 226 -13.47 -20.07 6.41
CA LEU A 226 -13.88 -20.13 7.81
C LEU A 226 -12.87 -19.43 8.72
N GLU A 227 -11.57 -19.67 8.51
CA GLU A 227 -10.50 -18.95 9.21
C GLU A 227 -10.58 -17.43 8.97
N ALA A 228 -10.77 -16.99 7.73
CA ALA A 228 -10.87 -15.58 7.38
C ALA A 228 -12.11 -14.91 8.04
N TYR A 229 -13.24 -15.63 8.14
CA TYR A 229 -14.45 -15.15 8.79
C TYR A 229 -14.32 -15.11 10.32
N ALA A 230 -13.77 -16.14 10.93
CA ALA A 230 -13.57 -16.23 12.37
C ALA A 230 -12.66 -15.10 12.86
N HIS A 231 -11.56 -14.85 12.14
CA HIS A 231 -10.68 -13.72 12.42
C HIS A 231 -11.39 -12.35 12.36
N LYS A 232 -12.27 -12.13 11.36
CA LYS A 232 -13.06 -10.87 11.27
C LYS A 232 -14.00 -10.67 12.46
N ARG A 233 -14.47 -11.75 13.07
CA ARG A 233 -15.33 -11.70 14.27
C ARG A 233 -14.57 -11.77 15.59
N GLY A 234 -13.25 -11.96 15.57
CA GLY A 234 -12.44 -12.14 16.77
C GLY A 234 -12.74 -13.45 17.50
N VAL A 235 -13.13 -14.49 16.76
CA VAL A 235 -13.38 -15.84 17.27
C VAL A 235 -12.30 -16.75 16.68
N ASP A 236 -11.72 -17.63 17.49
CA ASP A 236 -10.77 -18.62 17.01
C ASP A 236 -11.53 -19.79 16.36
N TYR A 237 -11.12 -20.15 15.15
CA TYR A 237 -11.62 -21.33 14.43
C TYR A 237 -10.73 -22.52 14.81
N VAL A 238 -11.35 -23.60 15.32
CA VAL A 238 -10.67 -24.84 15.78
C VAL A 238 -10.70 -25.89 14.69
#